data_AF-A0A661ZU38-F1
#
_entry.id   AF-A0A661ZU38-F1
#
_cell.length_a   1.000
_cell.length_b   1.000
_cell.length_c   1.000
_cell.angle_alpha   90.00
_cell.angle_beta   90.00
_cell.angle_gamma   90.00
#
_symmetry.space_group_name_H-M   'P 1'
#
loop_
_entity.id
_entity.type
_entity.pdbx_description
1 polymer ?
#
loop_
_entity_poly.entity_id
_entity_poly.type
_entity_poly.pdbx_seq_one_letter_code
_entity_poly.pdbx_strand_id
1 'polypeptide(L)' 'TKVYFKELSLEEIEYYIQHYQPFDKAGAYGIQEWIGYIGIEKIEGSYFNVVGLPVQKLYVELQRFVAKD' A
#
# COMPACT_ATOMS: atom_id res chain seq x y z
N THR A 1 -8.31 2.79 -4.09
CA THR A 1 -8.21 2.92 -2.63
C THR A 1 -7.60 4.26 -2.35
N LYS A 2 -8.13 5.02 -1.38
CA LYS A 2 -7.53 6.28 -0.93
C LYS A 2 -6.71 6.01 0.33
N VAL A 3 -5.54 6.62 0.42
CA VAL A 3 -4.63 6.50 1.56
C VAL A 3 -4.36 7.90 2.08
N TYR A 4 -4.51 8.08 3.38
CA TYR A 4 -4.40 9.37 4.06
C TYR A 4 -3.17 9.33 4.96
N PHE A 5 -2.26 10.25 4.70
CA PHE A 5 -1.04 10.41 5.46
C PHE A 5 -1.19 11.56 6.45
N LYS A 6 -0.54 11.43 7.62
CA LYS A 6 -0.20 12.58 8.45
C LYS A 6 0.77 13.48 7.69
N GLU A 7 0.93 14.72 8.15
CA GLU A 7 2.07 15.53 7.72
C GLU A 7 3.38 14.87 8.19
N LEU A 8 4.29 14.65 7.25
CA LEU A 8 5.61 14.11 7.52
C LEU A 8 6.60 15.25 7.68
N SER A 9 7.47 15.16 8.69
CA SER A 9 8.59 16.08 8.82
C SER A 9 9.64 15.78 7.76
N LEU A 10 10.51 16.76 7.49
CA LEU A 10 11.60 16.55 6.53
C LEU A 10 12.54 15.43 7.00
N GLU A 11 12.80 15.37 8.31
CA GLU A 11 13.63 14.34 8.93
C GLU A 11 13.03 12.94 8.76
N GLU A 12 11.71 12.78 8.88
CA GLU A 12 11.02 11.51 8.63
C GLU A 12 11.15 11.08 7.15
N ILE A 13 11.03 12.03 6.22
CA ILE A 13 11.16 11.78 4.78
C ILE A 13 12.60 11.38 4.45
N GLU A 14 13.60 12.13 4.93
CA GLU A 14 15.01 11.85 4.70
C GLU A 14 15.42 10.50 5.29
N TYR A 15 14.99 10.21 6.53
CA TYR A 15 15.21 8.93 7.17
C TYR A 15 14.67 7.78 6.32
N TYR A 16 13.44 7.91 5.83
CA TYR A 16 12.81 6.87 5.03
C TYR A 16 13.52 6.64 3.68
N ILE A 17 13.89 7.72 2.98
CA ILE A 17 14.63 7.63 1.71
C ILE A 17 15.98 6.91 1.91
N GLN A 18 16.72 7.26 2.96
CA GLN A 18 18.05 6.69 3.22
C GLN A 18 17.99 5.20 3.58
N HIS A 19 17.01 4.79 4.40
CA HIS A 19 16.97 3.44 4.97
C HIS A 19 16.13 2.44 4.17
N TYR A 20 15.12 2.90 3.42
CA TYR A 20 14.16 2.03 2.72
C TYR A 20 14.20 2.17 1.20
N GLN A 21 14.88 3.21 0.68
CA GLN A 21 15.18 3.38 -0.74
C GLN A 21 13.97 3.14 -1.66
N PRO A 22 12.85 3.88 -1.49
CA PRO A 22 11.56 3.57 -2.12
C PRO A 22 11.50 3.94 -3.62
N PHE A 23 12.64 3.94 -4.31
CA PHE A 23 12.80 4.46 -5.66
C PHE A 23 12.06 3.66 -6.72
N ASP A 24 11.72 2.41 -6.43
CA ASP A 24 10.94 1.51 -7.29
C ASP A 24 9.44 1.53 -7.01
N LYS A 25 9.01 2.27 -5.98
CA LYS A 25 7.61 2.30 -5.54
C LYS A 25 6.89 3.50 -6.13
N ALA A 26 5.77 3.26 -6.81
CA ALA A 26 4.91 4.34 -7.27
C ALA A 26 4.41 5.16 -6.07
N GLY A 27 4.62 6.47 -6.10
CA GLY A 27 4.32 7.36 -4.98
C GLY A 27 5.43 7.42 -3.91
N ALA A 28 6.59 6.80 -4.15
CA ALA A 28 7.76 6.83 -3.29
C ALA A 28 7.51 6.37 -1.84
N TYR A 29 6.58 5.43 -1.63
CA TYR A 29 6.37 4.79 -0.33
C TYR A 29 5.88 3.35 -0.46
N GLY A 30 6.19 2.53 0.54
CA GLY A 30 5.67 1.19 0.75
C GLY A 30 4.78 1.15 1.98
N ILE A 31 3.52 0.74 1.83
CA ILE A 31 2.58 0.60 2.94
C ILE A 31 3.02 -0.45 3.99
N GLN A 32 3.86 -1.39 3.59
CA GLN A 32 4.40 -2.44 4.46
C GLN A 32 5.75 -2.06 5.09
N GLU A 33 6.22 -0.84 4.88
CA GLU A 33 7.49 -0.35 5.42
C GLU A 33 7.23 0.64 6.57
N TRP A 34 8.30 1.09 7.23
CA TRP A 34 8.22 1.97 8.40
C TRP A 34 7.30 3.19 8.18
N ILE A 35 7.41 3.85 7.02
CA ILE A 35 6.59 5.02 6.70
C ILE A 35 5.10 4.68 6.64
N GLY A 36 4.74 3.45 6.28
CA GLY A 36 3.36 2.97 6.26
C GLY A 36 2.80 2.76 7.66
N TYR A 37 3.65 2.43 8.63
CA TYR A 37 3.25 2.20 10.02
C TYR A 37 3.09 3.50 10.82
N ILE A 38 3.95 4.48 10.55
CA ILE A 38 3.98 5.75 11.29
C ILE A 38 3.24 6.87 10.57
N GLY A 39 3.11 6.77 9.24
CA GLY A 39 2.63 7.86 8.38
C GLY A 39 1.18 7.74 7.96
N ILE A 40 0.63 6.54 7.87
CA ILE A 40 -0.74 6.31 7.38
C ILE A 40 -1.73 6.36 8.54
N GLU A 41 -2.61 7.36 8.50
CA GLU A 41 -3.66 7.53 9.52
C GLU A 41 -4.94 6.79 9.14
N LYS A 42 -5.23 6.68 7.84
CA LYS A 42 -6.49 6.12 7.35
C LYS A 42 -6.35 5.54 5.95
N ILE A 43 -7.09 4.47 5.70
CA ILE A 43 -7.28 3.89 4.36
C ILE A 43 -8.77 3.80 4.09
N GLU A 44 -9.21 4.31 2.94
CA GLU A 44 -10.58 4.14 2.44
C GLU A 44 -10.55 3.21 1.21
N GLY A 45 -10.97 1.98 1.42
CA GLY A 45 -10.99 0.92 0.42
C GLY A 45 -10.21 -0.32 0.88
N SER A 46 -9.68 -1.08 -0.09
CA SER A 46 -8.95 -2.33 0.19
C SER A 46 -7.48 -2.06 0.42
N TYR A 47 -6.96 -2.52 1.58
CA TYR A 47 -5.55 -2.56 1.91
C TYR A 47 -4.74 -3.38 0.90
N PHE A 48 -5.24 -4.54 0.49
CA PHE A 48 -4.56 -5.42 -0.47
C PHE A 48 -4.37 -4.74 -1.84
N ASN A 49 -5.29 -3.85 -2.23
CA ASN A 49 -5.10 -3.05 -3.44
C ASN A 49 -3.92 -2.07 -3.31
N VAL A 50 -3.62 -1.58 -2.11
CA VAL A 50 -2.46 -0.71 -1.85
C VAL A 50 -1.18 -1.52 -1.83
N VAL A 51 -1.22 -2.74 -1.28
CA VAL A 51 -0.09 -3.70 -1.36
C VAL A 51 0.24 -4.07 -2.81
N GLY A 52 -0.74 -4.05 -3.72
CA GLY A 52 -0.53 -4.18 -5.16
C GLY A 52 -1.37 -5.26 -5.84
N LEU A 53 -2.13 -6.07 -5.08
CA LEU A 53 -3.01 -7.09 -5.66
C LEU A 53 -4.37 -7.08 -4.94
N PRO A 54 -5.51 -6.92 -5.65
CA PRO A 54 -6.83 -6.95 -5.06
C PRO A 54 -7.27 -8.39 -4.72
N VAL A 55 -6.59 -9.04 -3.76
CA VAL A 55 -6.71 -10.48 -3.44
C VAL A 55 -8.16 -10.93 -3.29
N GLN A 56 -8.98 -10.20 -2.52
CA GLN A 56 -10.39 -10.55 -2.33
C GLN A 56 -11.17 -10.57 -3.66
N LYS A 57 -10.95 -9.57 -4.52
CA LYS A 57 -11.62 -9.52 -5.83
C LYS A 57 -11.12 -10.64 -6.73
N LEU A 58 -9.80 -10.85 -6.77
CA LEU A 58 -9.20 -11.94 -7.54
C LEU A 58 -9.76 -13.29 -7.12
N TYR A 59 -9.85 -13.55 -5.82
CA TYR A 59 -10.41 -14.80 -5.30
C TYR A 59 -11.86 -15.03 -5.75
N VAL A 60 -12.71 -14.01 -5.66
CA VAL A 60 -14.11 -14.10 -6.13
C VAL A 60 -14.18 -14.39 -7.64
N GLU A 61 -13.33 -13.75 -8.45
CA GLU A 61 -13.28 -14.02 -9.89
C GLU A 61 -12.76 -15.42 -10.20
N LEU A 62 -11.76 -15.91 -9.46
CA LEU A 62 -11.26 -17.28 -9.62
C LEU A 62 -12.33 -18.32 -9.27
N GLN A 63 -13.11 -18.11 -8.21
CA GLN A 63 -14.22 -19.00 -7.88
C GLN A 63 -15.27 -19.04 -9.00
N ARG A 64 -15.59 -17.89 -9.61
CA ARG A 64 -16.52 -17.82 -10.75
C ARG A 64 -15.95 -18.47 -12.01
N PHE A 65 -14.64 -18.35 -12.22
CA PHE A 65 -13.97 -18.95 -13.36
C PHE A 65 -14.03 -20.48 -13.27
N VAL A 66 -13.66 -21.04 -12.10
CA VAL A 66 -13.67 -22.50 -11.88
C VAL A 66 -15.09 -23.08 -11.84
N ALA A 67 -16.09 -22.33 -11.37
CA ALA A 67 -17.49 -22.80 -11.32
C ALA A 67 -18.22 -22.79 -12.68
N LYS A 68 -17.59 -22.30 -13.74
CA LYS A 68 -18.14 -22.29 -15.11
C LYS A 68 -17.68 -23.48 -15.97
N ASP A 69 -16.76 -24.28 -15.45
CA ASP A 69 -16.35 -25.58 -15.99
C ASP A 69 -17.12 -26.72 -15.30
#